data_AF-A0AAN8BG66-F1
#
_entry.id   AF-A0AAN8BG66-F1
#
_cell.length_a   1.000
_cell.length_b   1.000
_cell.length_c   1.000
_cell.angle_alpha   90.00
_cell.angle_beta   90.00
_cell.angle_gamma   90.00
#
_symmetry.space_group_name_H-M   'P 1'
#
loop_
_entity.id
_entity.type
_entity.pdbx_description
1 polymer ?
#
loop_
_entity_poly.entity_id
_entity_poly.type
_entity_poly.pdbx_seq_one_letter_code
_entity_poly.pdbx_strand_id
1 'polypeptide(L)'
;MMLYESFAQATALGDLHTCLMMDMKACQEDDVRLLCYLTPSIYSEFPDETLRSGELLNMIVAVIDSTQLQELMCHVMMGTLVMFRKDSVLNILIQSLDWETFEQYSTWQLFLAHSIPLETIIPILQHLKYKEHPEALSCLLLQLRREKPSDELVKMVLSRPCHSEDQFTTSLLRTWASKQDDSLGEHIKNQLIKNNNQPRKRQSLRSSSSKLAQLTLEQILEHMDNLRLSLSNSKNNFFSQTPILQALQHVQASCDESHKMRFSDLFSLAEEYEDSQSKPPKSRRKAPASSPRSRKGAAPPCNPEEESASSSASEEEDSKPKAPKRKRKGSSAVGSDSD
;
A
#
# COMPACT_ATOMS: atom_id res chain seq x y z
N MET A 1 19.93 -23.98 27.73
CA MET A 1 18.48 -24.22 27.57
C MET A 1 18.09 -25.70 27.42
N MET A 2 18.93 -26.61 26.90
CA MET A 2 18.66 -28.07 26.93
C MET A 2 18.32 -28.62 28.34
N LEU A 3 18.90 -28.01 29.38
CA LEU A 3 18.58 -28.32 30.77
C LEU A 3 17.15 -27.91 31.16
N TYR A 4 16.64 -26.81 30.59
CA TYR A 4 15.28 -26.35 30.83
C TYR A 4 14.25 -27.27 30.16
N GLU A 5 14.53 -27.77 28.95
CA GLU A 5 13.67 -28.80 28.32
C GLU A 5 13.61 -30.07 29.15
N SER A 6 14.78 -30.53 29.64
CA SER A 6 14.87 -31.70 30.51
C SER A 6 14.14 -31.48 31.84
N PHE A 7 14.21 -30.26 32.38
CA PHE A 7 13.47 -29.86 33.57
C PHE A 7 11.96 -29.88 33.32
N ALA A 8 11.49 -29.25 32.24
CA ALA A 8 10.07 -29.19 31.89
C ALA A 8 9.47 -30.60 31.71
N GLN A 9 10.19 -31.51 31.05
CA GLN A 9 9.80 -32.91 30.90
C GLN A 9 9.75 -33.68 32.23
N ALA A 10 10.53 -33.26 33.23
CA ALA A 10 10.54 -33.86 34.56
C ALA A 10 9.47 -33.26 35.50
N THR A 11 8.80 -32.18 35.11
CA THR A 11 7.67 -31.62 35.86
C THR A 11 6.41 -32.47 35.68
N ALA A 12 5.44 -32.29 36.59
CA ALA A 12 4.14 -32.97 36.49
C ALA A 12 3.33 -32.57 35.23
N LEU A 13 3.71 -31.48 34.56
CA LEU A 13 3.06 -31.01 33.33
C LEU A 13 3.49 -31.86 32.12
N GLY A 14 4.74 -32.34 32.10
CA GLY A 14 5.29 -33.17 31.03
C GLY A 14 5.40 -32.51 29.65
N ASP A 15 5.10 -31.21 29.55
CA ASP A 15 5.05 -30.44 28.31
C ASP A 15 5.86 -29.16 28.44
N LEU A 16 6.74 -28.92 27.46
CA LEU A 16 7.63 -27.76 27.43
C LEU A 16 6.84 -26.46 27.26
N HIS A 17 5.82 -26.46 26.41
CA HIS A 17 5.03 -25.28 26.11
C HIS A 17 4.37 -24.71 27.36
N THR A 18 3.60 -25.56 28.05
CA THR A 18 2.84 -25.20 29.24
C THR A 18 3.76 -24.77 30.37
N CYS A 19 4.88 -25.50 30.58
CA CYS A 19 5.88 -25.13 31.59
C CYS A 19 6.46 -23.74 31.30
N LEU A 20 6.84 -23.48 30.05
CA LEU A 20 7.39 -22.18 29.63
C LEU A 20 6.37 -21.05 29.82
N MET A 21 5.11 -21.24 29.39
CA MET A 21 4.08 -20.21 29.55
C MET A 21 3.80 -19.91 31.03
N MET A 22 3.76 -20.94 31.89
CA MET A 22 3.57 -20.74 33.33
C MET A 22 4.74 -20.00 34.00
N ASP A 23 5.97 -20.39 33.69
CA ASP A 23 7.16 -19.74 34.27
C ASP A 23 7.31 -18.30 33.78
N MET A 24 7.04 -18.04 32.49
CA MET A 24 7.04 -16.69 31.93
C MET A 24 5.92 -15.84 32.52
N LYS A 25 4.75 -16.43 32.82
CA LYS A 25 3.64 -15.76 33.48
C LYS A 25 3.99 -15.36 34.90
N ALA A 26 4.63 -16.25 35.66
CA ALA A 26 5.13 -15.93 37.00
C ALA A 26 6.18 -14.80 36.93
N CYS A 27 7.12 -14.87 35.98
CA CYS A 27 8.11 -13.81 35.78
C CYS A 27 7.46 -12.46 35.42
N GLN A 28 6.39 -12.46 34.62
CA GLN A 28 5.63 -11.27 34.26
C GLN A 28 4.97 -10.62 35.49
N GLU A 29 4.42 -11.44 36.40
CA GLU A 29 3.75 -10.97 37.62
C GLU A 29 4.75 -10.44 38.67
N ASP A 30 5.95 -11.02 38.74
CA ASP A 30 6.97 -10.68 39.74
C ASP A 30 7.96 -9.59 39.30
N ASP A 31 8.51 -9.68 38.08
CA ASP A 31 9.55 -8.77 37.58
C ASP A 31 9.49 -8.59 36.05
N VAL A 32 8.80 -7.53 35.61
CA VAL A 32 8.68 -7.13 34.20
C VAL A 32 10.03 -6.81 33.56
N ARG A 33 11.01 -6.31 34.33
CA ARG A 33 12.34 -5.99 33.81
C ARG A 33 13.11 -7.27 33.48
N LEU A 34 13.02 -8.27 34.36
CA LEU A 34 13.59 -9.59 34.10
C LEU A 34 12.89 -10.24 32.90
N LEU A 35 11.57 -10.15 32.80
CA LEU A 35 10.80 -10.63 31.64
C LEU A 35 11.35 -10.07 30.32
N CYS A 36 11.54 -8.75 30.24
CA CYS A 36 12.06 -8.09 29.04
C CYS A 36 13.49 -8.54 28.73
N TYR A 37 14.33 -8.70 29.75
CA TYR A 37 15.71 -9.16 29.59
C TYR A 37 15.79 -10.61 29.07
N LEU A 38 14.90 -11.49 29.54
CA LEU A 38 14.85 -12.89 29.13
C LEU A 38 14.21 -13.09 27.75
N THR A 39 13.31 -12.20 27.34
CA THR A 39 12.50 -12.31 26.11
C THR A 39 13.33 -12.68 24.86
N PRO A 40 14.42 -11.97 24.50
CA PRO A 40 15.26 -12.35 23.35
C PRO A 40 15.75 -13.80 23.39
N SER A 41 16.22 -14.26 24.55
CA SER A 41 16.77 -15.61 24.71
C SER A 41 15.67 -16.67 24.60
N ILE A 42 14.50 -16.41 25.17
CA ILE A 42 13.36 -17.33 25.15
C ILE A 42 12.82 -17.52 23.73
N TYR A 43 12.64 -16.44 22.96
CA TYR A 43 12.21 -16.52 21.56
C TYR A 43 13.26 -17.19 20.66
N SER A 44 14.56 -16.99 20.93
CA SER A 44 15.63 -17.60 20.15
C SER A 44 15.77 -19.10 20.40
N GLU A 45 15.62 -19.53 21.65
CA GLU A 45 15.88 -20.91 22.05
C GLU A 45 14.64 -21.80 21.91
N PHE A 46 13.43 -21.23 22.05
CA PHE A 46 12.15 -21.96 21.92
C PHE A 46 11.23 -21.37 20.83
N PRO A 47 11.71 -21.20 19.57
CA PRO A 47 10.92 -20.57 18.52
C PRO A 47 9.66 -21.36 18.16
N ASP A 48 9.68 -22.69 18.27
CA ASP A 48 8.52 -23.53 18.00
C ASP A 48 7.41 -23.37 19.04
N GLU A 49 7.75 -23.03 20.28
CA GLU A 49 6.75 -22.82 21.34
C GLU A 49 6.26 -21.38 21.40
N THR A 50 7.12 -20.42 21.06
CA THR A 50 6.84 -18.98 21.22
C THR A 50 6.24 -18.32 19.98
N LEU A 51 6.54 -18.80 18.77
CA LEU A 51 6.13 -18.15 17.51
C LEU A 51 4.82 -18.70 16.92
N ARG A 52 4.25 -19.74 17.52
CA ARG A 52 3.02 -20.40 17.03
C ARG A 52 1.74 -19.74 17.54
N SER A 53 1.77 -19.12 18.71
CA SER A 53 0.63 -18.45 19.34
C SER A 53 0.98 -17.03 19.75
N GLY A 54 -0.04 -16.17 19.88
CA GLY A 54 0.12 -14.83 20.43
C GLY A 54 0.21 -14.77 21.96
N GLU A 55 0.26 -15.90 22.67
CA GLU A 55 0.13 -15.96 24.12
C GLU A 55 1.30 -15.27 24.83
N LEU A 56 2.53 -15.67 24.53
CA LEU A 56 3.72 -15.02 25.11
C LEU A 56 3.82 -13.55 24.68
N LEU A 57 3.45 -13.23 23.44
CA LEU A 57 3.42 -11.85 22.96
C LEU A 57 2.42 -11.02 23.78
N ASN A 58 1.19 -11.49 23.97
CA ASN A 58 0.17 -10.81 24.76
C ASN A 58 0.66 -10.58 26.20
N MET A 59 1.24 -11.62 26.82
CA MET A 59 1.83 -11.54 28.15
C MET A 59 2.89 -10.43 28.23
N ILE A 60 3.73 -10.27 27.22
CA ILE A 60 4.72 -9.19 27.19
C ILE A 60 4.02 -7.84 27.02
N VAL A 61 3.20 -7.66 25.96
CA VAL A 61 2.62 -6.35 25.64
C VAL A 61 1.62 -5.83 26.68
N ALA A 62 1.06 -6.72 27.50
CA ALA A 62 0.16 -6.38 28.60
C ALA A 62 0.84 -5.66 29.78
N VAL A 63 2.16 -5.74 29.93
CA VAL A 63 2.87 -5.18 31.10
C VAL A 63 4.05 -4.26 30.76
N ILE A 64 4.53 -4.25 29.51
CA ILE A 64 5.65 -3.39 29.13
C ILE A 64 5.25 -1.92 29.13
N ASP A 65 6.23 -1.06 29.42
CA ASP A 65 6.13 0.37 29.17
C ASP A 65 6.72 0.77 27.80
N SER A 66 6.68 2.07 27.47
CA SER A 66 7.20 2.59 26.21
C SER A 66 8.72 2.50 26.08
N THR A 67 9.48 2.50 27.18
CA THR A 67 10.94 2.37 27.17
C THR A 67 11.31 0.92 26.85
N GLN A 68 10.65 -0.03 27.52
CA GLN A 68 10.82 -1.46 27.28
C GLN A 68 10.39 -1.86 25.87
N LEU A 69 9.26 -1.31 25.37
CA LEU A 69 8.86 -1.48 23.98
C LEU A 69 9.96 -1.02 23.01
N GLN A 70 10.54 0.15 23.24
CA GLN A 70 11.63 0.66 22.41
C GLN A 70 12.87 -0.23 22.46
N GLU A 71 13.24 -0.75 23.63
CA GLU A 71 14.36 -1.69 23.78
C GLU A 71 14.09 -3.00 23.03
N LEU A 72 12.88 -3.56 23.13
CA LEU A 72 12.49 -4.76 22.38
C LEU A 72 12.50 -4.52 20.87
N MET A 73 12.02 -3.36 20.40
CA MET A 73 12.13 -2.97 18.99
C MET A 73 13.59 -2.90 18.53
N CYS A 74 14.49 -2.34 19.35
CA CYS A 74 15.93 -2.35 19.05
C CYS A 74 16.48 -3.77 18.95
N HIS A 75 16.10 -4.68 19.87
CA HIS A 75 16.50 -6.08 19.79
C HIS A 75 16.03 -6.76 18.51
N VAL A 76 14.81 -6.46 18.04
CA VAL A 76 14.29 -6.94 16.75
C VAL A 76 15.13 -6.40 15.59
N MET A 77 15.36 -5.09 15.56
CA MET A 77 16.11 -4.44 14.48
C MET A 77 17.58 -4.87 14.43
N MET A 78 18.18 -5.21 15.57
CA MET A 78 19.53 -5.78 15.66
C MET A 78 19.59 -7.27 15.28
N GLY A 79 18.44 -7.91 15.04
CA GLY A 79 18.35 -9.34 14.71
C GLY A 79 18.54 -10.28 15.91
N THR A 80 18.49 -9.75 17.13
CA THR A 80 18.63 -10.53 18.38
C THR A 80 17.30 -11.04 18.94
N LEU A 81 16.18 -10.56 18.41
CA LEU A 81 14.83 -10.98 18.79
C LEU A 81 13.98 -11.14 17.53
N VAL A 82 13.25 -12.25 17.43
CA VAL A 82 12.24 -12.49 16.39
C VAL A 82 10.97 -12.91 17.11
N MET A 83 9.90 -12.15 16.97
CA MET A 83 8.59 -12.39 17.61
C MET A 83 7.50 -12.78 16.60
N PHE A 84 7.77 -12.63 15.30
CA PHE A 84 6.81 -12.98 14.26
C PHE A 84 7.47 -13.81 13.14
N ARG A 85 6.73 -14.79 12.62
CA ARG A 85 7.07 -15.52 11.40
C ARG A 85 5.98 -15.37 10.35
N LYS A 86 6.35 -15.52 9.08
CA LYS A 86 5.43 -15.33 7.94
C LYS A 86 4.21 -16.26 7.97
N ASP A 87 4.34 -17.44 8.56
CA ASP A 87 3.29 -18.47 8.66
C ASP A 87 2.27 -18.19 9.77
N SER A 88 2.67 -17.53 10.86
CA SER A 88 1.81 -17.28 12.03
C SER A 88 1.37 -15.83 12.21
N VAL A 89 2.11 -14.87 11.65
CA VAL A 89 1.93 -13.43 11.92
C VAL A 89 0.51 -12.93 11.66
N LEU A 90 -0.13 -13.37 10.57
CA LEU A 90 -1.51 -12.95 10.27
C LEU A 90 -2.49 -13.42 11.36
N ASN A 91 -2.36 -14.66 11.82
CA ASN A 91 -3.23 -15.22 12.86
C ASN A 91 -3.01 -14.52 14.20
N ILE A 92 -1.75 -14.23 14.55
CA ILE A 92 -1.41 -13.51 15.78
C ILE A 92 -1.98 -12.09 15.74
N LEU A 93 -1.83 -11.38 14.61
CA LEU A 93 -2.40 -10.03 14.48
C LEU A 93 -3.94 -10.05 14.53
N ILE A 94 -4.60 -11.07 13.98
CA ILE A 94 -6.05 -11.24 14.13
C ILE A 94 -6.44 -11.47 15.60
N GLN A 95 -5.70 -12.31 16.33
CA GLN A 95 -5.93 -12.50 17.78
C GLN A 95 -5.73 -11.20 18.55
N SER A 96 -4.75 -10.37 18.15
CA SER A 96 -4.48 -9.10 18.81
C SER A 96 -5.58 -8.05 18.68
N LEU A 97 -6.56 -8.24 17.78
CA LEU A 97 -7.67 -7.29 17.64
C LEU A 97 -8.57 -7.22 18.87
N ASP A 98 -8.55 -8.25 19.72
CA ASP A 98 -9.30 -8.32 20.97
C ASP A 98 -8.49 -7.81 22.19
N TRP A 99 -7.25 -7.35 21.98
CA TRP A 99 -6.35 -6.87 23.03
C TRP A 99 -6.58 -5.39 23.36
N GLU A 100 -6.05 -4.93 24.49
CA GLU A 100 -6.21 -3.53 24.91
C GLU A 100 -5.49 -2.56 23.95
N THR A 101 -5.89 -1.28 23.97
CA THR A 101 -5.37 -0.26 23.04
C THR A 101 -3.84 -0.18 23.02
N PHE A 102 -3.18 -0.16 24.18
CA PHE A 102 -1.71 -0.09 24.23
C PHE A 102 -1.06 -1.41 23.79
N GLU A 103 -1.67 -2.54 24.11
CA GLU A 103 -1.22 -3.87 23.69
C GLU A 103 -1.23 -3.99 22.16
N GLN A 104 -2.29 -3.50 21.51
CA GLN A 104 -2.40 -3.44 20.05
C GLN A 104 -1.32 -2.54 19.44
N TYR A 105 -1.15 -1.31 19.95
CA TYR A 105 -0.11 -0.43 19.43
C TYR A 105 1.29 -1.04 19.57
N SER A 106 1.60 -1.61 20.74
CA SER A 106 2.87 -2.29 21.00
C SER A 106 3.10 -3.46 20.04
N THR A 107 2.07 -4.27 19.83
CA THR A 107 2.08 -5.39 18.87
C THR A 107 2.38 -4.91 17.46
N TRP A 108 1.70 -3.86 17.00
CA TRP A 108 1.94 -3.27 15.68
C TRP A 108 3.35 -2.66 15.57
N GLN A 109 3.86 -1.97 16.59
CA GLN A 109 5.22 -1.44 16.57
C GLN A 109 6.27 -2.55 16.50
N LEU A 110 6.10 -3.62 17.29
CA LEU A 110 6.98 -4.79 17.23
C LEU A 110 6.90 -5.47 15.86
N PHE A 111 5.71 -5.65 15.29
CA PHE A 111 5.54 -6.19 13.94
C PHE A 111 6.29 -5.35 12.90
N LEU A 112 6.16 -4.03 12.95
CA LEU A 112 6.80 -3.11 12.01
C LEU A 112 8.32 -3.01 12.17
N ALA A 113 8.86 -3.34 13.35
CA ALA A 113 10.30 -3.51 13.54
C ALA A 113 10.84 -4.74 12.78
N HIS A 114 9.99 -5.72 12.47
CA HIS A 114 10.37 -6.87 11.64
C HIS A 114 10.34 -6.51 10.15
N SER A 115 11.20 -7.17 9.37
CA SER A 115 11.22 -7.04 7.90
C SER A 115 10.21 -7.99 7.22
N ILE A 116 8.95 -7.97 7.66
CA ILE A 116 7.85 -8.76 7.06
C ILE A 116 7.07 -7.88 6.09
N PRO A 117 6.93 -8.27 4.79
CA PRO A 117 6.16 -7.50 3.83
C PRO A 117 4.69 -7.38 4.25
N LEU A 118 4.11 -6.17 4.12
CA LEU A 118 2.71 -5.91 4.46
C LEU A 118 1.72 -6.76 3.65
N GLU A 119 2.09 -7.18 2.44
CA GLU A 119 1.29 -8.11 1.63
C GLU A 119 1.02 -9.44 2.35
N THR A 120 1.89 -9.86 3.27
CA THR A 120 1.70 -11.07 4.08
C THR A 120 0.50 -10.95 5.02
N ILE A 121 0.22 -9.74 5.50
CA ILE A 121 -0.81 -9.48 6.52
C ILE A 121 -2.02 -8.72 5.99
N ILE A 122 -2.00 -8.29 4.72
CA ILE A 122 -3.12 -7.54 4.12
C ILE A 122 -4.50 -8.21 4.27
N PRO A 123 -4.63 -9.57 4.30
CA PRO A 123 -5.91 -10.21 4.56
C PRO A 123 -6.61 -9.76 5.85
N ILE A 124 -5.85 -9.25 6.83
CA ILE A 124 -6.41 -8.71 8.08
C ILE A 124 -7.45 -7.61 7.84
N LEU A 125 -7.38 -6.86 6.73
CA LEU A 125 -8.35 -5.80 6.41
C LEU A 125 -9.81 -6.30 6.37
N GLN A 126 -10.02 -7.60 6.10
CA GLN A 126 -11.35 -8.24 6.14
C GLN A 126 -11.90 -8.46 7.54
N HIS A 127 -11.03 -8.49 8.55
CA HIS A 127 -11.38 -8.62 9.96
C HIS A 127 -11.55 -7.26 10.65
N LEU A 128 -11.06 -6.19 10.03
CA LEU A 128 -11.11 -4.85 10.62
C LEU A 128 -12.47 -4.19 10.48
N LYS A 129 -13.12 -3.91 11.61
CA LYS A 129 -14.37 -3.16 11.67
C LYS A 129 -14.08 -1.73 12.12
N TYR A 130 -14.72 -0.77 11.45
CA TYR A 130 -14.52 0.67 11.65
C TYR A 130 -14.56 1.11 13.12
N LYS A 131 -15.58 0.71 13.89
CA LYS A 131 -15.77 1.14 15.28
C LYS A 131 -15.03 0.28 16.31
N GLU A 132 -14.66 -0.94 15.95
CA GLU A 132 -14.08 -1.90 16.91
C GLU A 132 -12.55 -1.90 16.89
N HIS A 133 -11.91 -1.58 15.75
CA HIS A 133 -10.45 -1.74 15.60
C HIS A 133 -9.71 -0.46 15.16
N PRO A 134 -9.83 0.67 15.89
CA PRO A 134 -9.19 1.93 15.52
C PRO A 134 -7.65 1.86 15.53
N GLU A 135 -7.04 1.10 16.42
CA GLU A 135 -5.58 0.95 16.56
C GLU A 135 -4.99 0.30 15.32
N ALA A 136 -5.50 -0.88 14.93
CA ALA A 136 -5.06 -1.58 13.74
C ALA A 136 -5.34 -0.79 12.44
N LEU A 137 -6.52 -0.14 12.34
CA LEU A 137 -6.85 0.69 11.19
C LEU A 137 -5.90 1.90 11.05
N SER A 138 -5.60 2.59 12.16
CA SER A 138 -4.68 3.73 12.13
C SER A 138 -3.26 3.31 11.72
N CYS A 139 -2.75 2.21 12.29
CA CYS A 139 -1.45 1.65 11.94
C CYS A 139 -1.39 1.28 10.45
N LEU A 140 -2.34 0.49 9.96
CA LEU A 140 -2.38 0.07 8.56
C LEU A 140 -2.54 1.25 7.60
N LEU A 141 -3.34 2.26 7.93
CA LEU A 141 -3.48 3.45 7.08
C LEU A 141 -2.12 4.16 6.91
N LEU A 142 -1.37 4.31 8.00
CA LEU A 142 -0.05 4.96 8.00
C LEU A 142 1.04 4.14 7.31
N GLN A 143 0.91 2.81 7.29
CA GLN A 143 1.85 1.95 6.60
C GLN A 143 1.50 1.80 5.11
N LEU A 144 0.25 1.53 4.77
CA LEU A 144 -0.21 1.37 3.39
C LEU A 144 -0.03 2.64 2.56
N ARG A 145 -0.13 3.83 3.16
CA ARG A 145 0.14 5.10 2.44
C ARG A 145 1.61 5.25 1.97
N ARG A 146 2.53 4.43 2.49
CA ARG A 146 3.95 4.39 2.10
C ARG A 146 4.21 3.33 1.02
N GLU A 147 3.32 2.35 0.89
CA GLU A 147 3.40 1.29 -0.10
C GLU A 147 2.98 1.78 -1.48
N LYS A 148 3.53 1.12 -2.50
CA LYS A 148 3.02 1.24 -3.88
C LYS A 148 1.78 0.34 -4.01
N PRO A 149 0.67 0.82 -4.59
CA PRO A 149 -0.52 -0.01 -4.79
C PRO A 149 -0.16 -1.21 -5.68
N SER A 150 -0.57 -2.39 -5.24
CA SER A 150 -0.58 -3.62 -6.03
C SER A 150 -2.02 -4.09 -6.23
N ASP A 151 -2.25 -5.04 -7.16
CA ASP A 151 -3.60 -5.53 -7.47
C ASP A 151 -4.28 -6.12 -6.22
N GLU A 152 -3.54 -6.86 -5.39
CA GLU A 152 -4.07 -7.46 -4.17
C GLU A 152 -4.32 -6.41 -3.08
N LEU A 153 -3.42 -5.43 -2.88
CA LEU A 153 -3.64 -4.35 -1.93
C LEU A 153 -4.90 -3.55 -2.27
N VAL A 154 -5.06 -3.16 -3.53
CA VAL A 154 -6.23 -2.39 -3.99
C VAL A 154 -7.51 -3.21 -3.83
N LYS A 155 -7.49 -4.49 -4.21
CA LYS A 155 -8.62 -5.41 -4.01
C LYS A 155 -9.01 -5.51 -2.52
N MET A 156 -8.05 -5.71 -1.63
CA MET A 156 -8.32 -5.86 -0.19
C MET A 156 -8.86 -4.58 0.44
N VAL A 157 -8.35 -3.41 0.02
CA VAL A 157 -8.86 -2.10 0.45
C VAL A 157 -10.29 -1.85 -0.04
N LEU A 158 -10.59 -2.17 -1.30
CA LEU A 158 -11.94 -2.04 -1.87
C LEU A 158 -12.93 -3.07 -1.30
N SER A 159 -12.45 -4.22 -0.80
CA SER A 159 -13.27 -5.28 -0.20
C SER A 159 -13.85 -4.88 1.17
N ARG A 160 -13.37 -3.80 1.78
CA ARG A 160 -13.95 -3.25 3.01
C ARG A 160 -15.34 -2.67 2.76
N PRO A 161 -16.33 -2.91 3.64
CA PRO A 161 -17.66 -2.32 3.49
C PRO A 161 -17.62 -0.80 3.37
N CYS A 162 -18.49 -0.22 2.56
CA CYS A 162 -18.69 1.22 2.50
C CYS A 162 -19.51 1.65 3.73
N HIS A 163 -19.01 2.62 4.48
CA HIS A 163 -19.72 3.23 5.60
C HIS A 163 -19.47 4.74 5.57
N SER A 164 -20.50 5.56 5.76
CA SER A 164 -20.41 7.03 5.63
C SER A 164 -19.38 7.66 6.57
N GLU A 165 -19.21 7.09 7.77
CA GLU A 165 -18.22 7.52 8.76
C GLU A 165 -16.85 6.85 8.59
N ASP A 166 -16.72 5.74 7.83
CA ASP A 166 -15.43 5.07 7.64
C ASP A 166 -14.67 5.73 6.47
N GLN A 167 -13.67 6.55 6.82
CA GLN A 167 -12.86 7.28 5.86
C GLN A 167 -11.58 6.53 5.46
N PHE A 168 -11.37 5.29 5.92
CA PHE A 168 -10.13 4.54 5.69
C PHE A 168 -9.84 4.36 4.20
N THR A 169 -10.78 3.75 3.46
CA THR A 169 -10.60 3.42 2.04
C THR A 169 -10.43 4.68 1.21
N THR A 170 -11.31 5.67 1.38
CA THR A 170 -11.25 6.94 0.64
C THR A 170 -9.94 7.69 0.89
N SER A 171 -9.47 7.75 2.14
CA SER A 171 -8.21 8.43 2.50
C SER A 171 -6.98 7.78 1.87
N LEU A 172 -6.94 6.44 1.87
CA LEU A 172 -5.84 5.69 1.28
C LEU A 172 -5.84 5.80 -0.25
N LEU A 173 -7.00 5.59 -0.89
CA LEU A 173 -7.17 5.75 -2.33
C LEU A 173 -6.82 7.17 -2.79
N ARG A 174 -7.24 8.21 -2.05
CA ARG A 174 -6.88 9.60 -2.35
C ARG A 174 -5.38 9.84 -2.29
N THR A 175 -4.70 9.22 -1.33
CA THR A 175 -3.24 9.34 -1.21
C THR A 175 -2.54 8.68 -2.39
N TRP A 176 -2.95 7.48 -2.78
CA TRP A 176 -2.40 6.79 -3.95
C TRP A 176 -2.73 7.51 -5.26
N ALA A 177 -3.97 7.99 -5.43
CA ALA A 177 -4.39 8.79 -6.57
C ALA A 177 -3.64 10.14 -6.70
N SER A 178 -2.98 10.60 -5.64
CA SER A 178 -2.17 11.84 -5.70
C SER A 178 -0.69 11.59 -5.95
N LYS A 179 -0.18 10.38 -5.67
CA LYS A 179 1.26 10.05 -5.75
C LYS A 179 1.62 9.06 -6.85
N GLN A 180 0.71 8.16 -7.17
CA GLN A 180 0.90 6.94 -7.97
C GLN A 180 -0.37 6.67 -8.79
N ASP A 181 -0.92 7.73 -9.36
CA ASP A 181 -2.20 7.76 -10.08
C ASP A 181 -2.25 6.73 -11.22
N ASP A 182 -1.23 6.67 -12.07
CA ASP A 182 -1.14 5.71 -13.18
C ASP A 182 -1.26 4.25 -12.73
N SER A 183 -0.52 3.88 -11.66
CA SER A 183 -0.52 2.51 -11.13
C SER A 183 -1.87 2.17 -10.51
N LEU A 184 -2.45 3.10 -9.74
CA LEU A 184 -3.75 2.90 -9.12
C LEU A 184 -4.85 2.77 -10.19
N GLY A 185 -4.81 3.59 -11.24
CA GLY A 185 -5.77 3.59 -12.34
C GLY A 185 -5.84 2.23 -13.03
N GLU A 186 -4.69 1.63 -13.34
CA GLU A 186 -4.62 0.29 -13.93
C GLU A 186 -5.14 -0.81 -12.98
N HIS A 187 -4.80 -0.74 -11.68
CA HIS A 187 -5.30 -1.73 -10.72
C HIS A 187 -6.83 -1.63 -10.54
N ILE A 188 -7.39 -0.42 -10.44
CA ILE A 188 -8.84 -0.24 -10.34
C ILE A 188 -9.54 -0.71 -11.62
N LYS A 189 -9.01 -0.39 -12.81
CA LYS A 189 -9.51 -0.94 -14.09
C LYS A 189 -9.57 -2.46 -14.05
N ASN A 190 -8.50 -3.11 -13.61
CA ASN A 190 -8.45 -4.57 -13.50
C ASN A 190 -9.52 -5.10 -12.54
N GLN A 191 -9.72 -4.46 -11.38
CA GLN A 191 -10.76 -4.86 -10.44
C GLN A 191 -12.18 -4.68 -11.02
N LEU A 192 -12.44 -3.57 -11.72
CA LEU A 192 -13.74 -3.32 -12.37
C LEU A 192 -14.05 -4.37 -13.43
N ILE A 193 -13.12 -4.64 -14.35
CA ILE A 193 -13.34 -5.60 -15.44
C ILE A 193 -13.51 -7.02 -14.89
N LYS A 194 -12.68 -7.44 -13.92
CA LYS A 194 -12.75 -8.76 -13.29
C LYS A 194 -14.10 -9.00 -12.60
N ASN A 195 -14.60 -8.02 -11.84
CA ASN A 195 -15.82 -8.18 -11.04
C ASN A 195 -17.11 -7.91 -11.85
N ASN A 196 -17.01 -7.24 -12.99
CA ASN A 196 -18.13 -7.07 -13.93
C ASN A 196 -18.51 -8.37 -14.66
N ASN A 197 -17.52 -9.22 -14.96
CA ASN A 197 -17.72 -10.47 -15.71
C ASN A 197 -18.08 -11.67 -14.83
N GLN A 198 -18.16 -11.51 -13.50
CA GLN A 198 -18.53 -12.61 -12.63
C GLN A 198 -20.01 -12.95 -12.82
N PRO A 199 -20.37 -14.22 -13.10
CA PRO A 199 -21.76 -14.60 -13.25
C PRO A 199 -22.47 -14.28 -11.94
N ARG A 200 -23.56 -13.50 -12.02
CA ARG A 200 -24.49 -13.21 -10.92
C ARG A 200 -25.13 -14.52 -10.43
N LYS A 201 -24.36 -15.42 -9.81
CA LYS A 201 -24.88 -16.64 -9.21
C LYS A 201 -25.77 -16.20 -8.07
N ARG A 202 -27.06 -16.51 -8.20
CA ARG A 202 -28.07 -16.54 -7.13
C ARG A 202 -27.39 -16.84 -5.79
N GLN A 203 -27.44 -15.88 -4.88
CA GLN A 203 -27.00 -16.06 -3.50
C GLN A 203 -27.63 -17.36 -2.96
N SER A 204 -26.80 -18.40 -2.81
CA SER A 204 -27.17 -19.58 -2.05
C SER A 204 -27.18 -19.17 -0.57
N LEU A 205 -28.37 -19.15 0.02
CA LEU A 205 -28.64 -18.94 1.44
C LEU A 205 -28.20 -20.16 2.30
N ARG A 206 -27.03 -20.74 2.05
CA ARG A 206 -26.50 -21.81 2.89
C ARG A 206 -25.04 -21.55 3.23
N SER A 207 -24.70 -21.83 4.49
CA SER A 207 -23.37 -21.76 5.14
C SER A 207 -23.09 -20.44 5.87
N SER A 208 -23.63 -20.34 7.07
CA SER A 208 -23.13 -19.57 8.20
C SER A 208 -21.83 -20.20 8.72
N SER A 209 -20.65 -19.65 8.36
CA SER A 209 -19.39 -19.74 9.15
C SER A 209 -18.16 -19.10 8.46
N SER A 210 -18.17 -18.75 7.16
CA SER A 210 -16.97 -18.18 6.50
C SER A 210 -17.28 -17.36 5.24
N LYS A 211 -18.31 -16.52 5.28
CA LYS A 211 -18.60 -15.59 4.18
C LYS A 211 -17.63 -14.41 4.22
N LEU A 212 -16.38 -14.65 3.83
CA LEU A 212 -15.48 -13.60 3.37
C LEU A 212 -16.23 -12.81 2.28
N ALA A 213 -16.51 -11.53 2.53
CA ALA A 213 -17.27 -10.70 1.61
C ALA A 213 -16.54 -10.65 0.26
N GLN A 214 -17.17 -11.22 -0.75
CA GLN A 214 -16.68 -11.16 -2.12
C GLN A 214 -16.85 -9.72 -2.62
N LEU A 215 -15.76 -9.11 -3.10
CA LEU A 215 -15.76 -7.76 -3.67
C LEU A 215 -16.79 -7.68 -4.80
N THR A 216 -17.83 -6.87 -4.63
CA THR A 216 -18.87 -6.70 -5.66
C THR A 216 -18.56 -5.50 -6.54
N LEU A 217 -19.12 -5.50 -7.76
CA LEU A 217 -19.03 -4.35 -8.65
C LEU A 217 -19.62 -3.08 -8.01
N GLU A 218 -20.77 -3.21 -7.35
CA GLU A 218 -21.44 -2.11 -6.64
C GLU A 218 -20.54 -1.47 -5.58
N GLN A 219 -19.84 -2.30 -4.80
CA GLN A 219 -18.91 -1.84 -3.77
C GLN A 219 -17.71 -1.08 -4.36
N ILE A 220 -17.18 -1.54 -5.50
CA ILE A 220 -16.11 -0.81 -6.20
C ILE A 220 -16.61 0.55 -6.67
N LEU A 221 -17.78 0.60 -7.32
CA LEU A 221 -18.38 1.84 -7.82
C LEU A 221 -18.68 2.83 -6.69
N GLU A 222 -19.17 2.35 -5.55
CA GLU A 222 -19.43 3.19 -4.38
C GLU A 222 -18.14 3.80 -3.79
N HIS A 223 -17.07 3.01 -3.63
CA HIS A 223 -15.76 3.54 -3.22
C HIS A 223 -15.17 4.52 -4.25
N MET A 224 -15.37 4.27 -5.54
CA MET A 224 -14.95 5.19 -6.61
C MET A 224 -15.71 6.51 -6.56
N ASP A 225 -17.02 6.48 -6.34
CA ASP A 225 -17.82 7.71 -6.23
C ASP A 225 -17.43 8.53 -4.98
N ASN A 226 -17.18 7.85 -3.85
CA ASN A 226 -16.64 8.51 -2.65
C ASN A 226 -15.28 9.17 -2.91
N LEU A 227 -14.40 8.51 -3.68
CA LEU A 227 -13.12 9.09 -4.10
C LEU A 227 -13.33 10.31 -5.01
N ARG A 228 -14.27 10.25 -5.96
CA ARG A 228 -14.62 11.37 -6.86
C ARG A 228 -15.08 12.59 -6.05
N LEU A 229 -16.01 12.40 -5.12
CA LEU A 229 -16.48 13.46 -4.24
C LEU A 229 -15.34 14.03 -3.37
N SER A 230 -14.45 13.19 -2.86
CA SER A 230 -13.27 13.61 -2.08
C SER A 230 -12.25 14.42 -2.89
N LEU A 231 -12.13 14.13 -4.19
CA LEU A 231 -11.21 14.82 -5.10
C LEU A 231 -11.79 16.09 -5.73
N SER A 232 -13.10 16.34 -5.63
CA SER A 232 -13.78 17.52 -6.21
C SER A 232 -13.14 18.87 -5.84
N ASN A 233 -12.59 18.99 -4.62
CA ASN A 233 -11.93 20.19 -4.12
C ASN A 233 -10.40 20.20 -4.34
N SER A 234 -9.86 19.22 -5.08
CA SER A 234 -8.43 19.05 -5.32
C SER A 234 -8.14 19.15 -6.82
N LYS A 235 -7.00 19.75 -7.18
CA LYS A 235 -6.47 19.69 -8.55
C LYS A 235 -5.87 18.31 -8.80
N ASN A 236 -6.73 17.29 -8.92
CA ASN A 236 -6.32 15.91 -9.16
C ASN A 236 -6.98 15.39 -10.45
N ASN A 237 -6.16 14.84 -11.34
CA ASN A 237 -6.59 14.38 -12.67
C ASN A 237 -6.82 12.86 -12.73
N PHE A 238 -6.97 12.19 -11.58
CA PHE A 238 -7.11 10.73 -11.50
C PHE A 238 -8.28 10.20 -12.33
N PHE A 239 -9.43 10.87 -12.28
CA PHE A 239 -10.60 10.48 -13.07
C PHE A 239 -10.48 10.85 -14.56
N SER A 240 -9.50 11.66 -14.95
CA SER A 240 -9.18 11.94 -16.36
C SER A 240 -8.26 10.88 -16.98
N GLN A 241 -7.81 9.90 -16.19
CA GLN A 241 -6.92 8.86 -16.68
C GLN A 241 -7.64 7.88 -17.62
N THR A 242 -6.99 7.56 -18.73
CA THR A 242 -7.53 6.65 -19.75
C THR A 242 -7.94 5.28 -19.21
N PRO A 243 -7.18 4.61 -18.31
CA PRO A 243 -7.58 3.32 -17.75
C PRO A 243 -8.91 3.38 -16.99
N ILE A 244 -9.15 4.44 -16.21
CA ILE A 244 -10.39 4.64 -15.45
C ILE A 244 -11.56 4.88 -16.41
N LEU A 245 -11.40 5.78 -17.37
CA LEU A 245 -12.45 6.12 -18.34
C LEU A 245 -12.85 4.90 -19.18
N GLN A 246 -11.89 4.11 -19.67
CA GLN A 246 -12.15 2.86 -20.37
C GLN A 246 -12.89 1.83 -19.50
N ALA A 247 -12.50 1.71 -18.23
CA ALA A 247 -13.14 0.77 -17.31
C ALA A 247 -14.60 1.18 -17.03
N LEU A 248 -14.86 2.47 -16.83
CA LEU A 248 -16.20 2.99 -16.61
C LEU A 248 -17.10 2.79 -17.84
N GLN A 249 -16.61 3.08 -19.06
CA GLN A 249 -17.35 2.79 -20.30
C GLN A 249 -17.69 1.29 -20.43
N HIS A 250 -16.72 0.42 -20.19
CA HIS A 250 -16.92 -1.02 -20.25
C HIS A 250 -17.97 -1.49 -19.24
N VAL A 251 -17.91 -1.01 -17.99
CA VAL A 251 -18.88 -1.35 -16.96
C VAL A 251 -20.25 -0.79 -17.28
N GLN A 252 -20.34 0.46 -17.74
CA GLN A 252 -21.60 1.11 -18.11
C GLN A 252 -22.34 0.36 -19.24
N ALA A 253 -21.60 -0.17 -20.22
CA ALA A 253 -22.18 -0.92 -21.32
C ALA A 253 -22.88 -2.22 -20.88
N SER A 254 -22.48 -2.80 -19.75
CA SER A 254 -22.97 -4.10 -19.27
C SER A 254 -23.70 -4.09 -17.93
N CYS A 255 -23.69 -2.97 -17.19
CA CYS A 255 -24.38 -2.86 -15.91
C CYS A 255 -25.89 -2.63 -16.11
N ASP A 256 -26.67 -2.94 -15.07
CA ASP A 256 -28.12 -2.70 -15.11
C ASP A 256 -28.48 -1.23 -14.88
N GLU A 257 -29.71 -0.88 -15.22
CA GLU A 257 -30.17 0.50 -15.17
C GLU A 257 -30.18 1.08 -13.75
N SER A 258 -30.36 0.24 -12.72
CA SER A 258 -30.26 0.67 -11.33
C SER A 258 -28.87 1.19 -10.97
N HIS A 259 -27.81 0.49 -11.39
CA HIS A 259 -26.44 0.96 -11.15
C HIS A 259 -26.13 2.22 -11.96
N LYS A 260 -26.62 2.32 -13.21
CA LYS A 260 -26.43 3.53 -14.04
C LYS A 260 -27.07 4.76 -13.42
N MET A 261 -28.30 4.63 -12.92
CA MET A 261 -29.02 5.72 -12.24
C MET A 261 -28.35 6.10 -10.91
N ARG A 262 -27.86 5.11 -10.15
CA ARG A 262 -27.21 5.36 -8.85
C ARG A 262 -25.86 6.05 -8.99
N PHE A 263 -25.07 5.68 -10.00
CA PHE A 263 -23.71 6.19 -10.23
C PHE A 263 -23.61 7.07 -11.49
N SER A 264 -24.67 7.80 -11.83
CA SER A 264 -24.76 8.60 -13.05
C SER A 264 -23.64 9.64 -13.15
N ASP A 265 -23.32 10.31 -12.03
CA ASP A 265 -22.25 11.31 -11.96
C ASP A 265 -20.85 10.72 -12.15
N LEU A 266 -20.68 9.42 -11.84
CA LEU A 266 -19.42 8.72 -12.04
C LEU A 266 -19.28 8.29 -13.51
N PHE A 267 -20.35 7.81 -14.12
CA PHE A 267 -20.35 7.38 -15.52
C PHE A 267 -20.27 8.54 -16.52
N SER A 268 -20.85 9.70 -16.21
CA SER A 268 -20.78 10.88 -17.08
C SER A 268 -19.35 11.34 -17.40
N LEU A 269 -18.40 11.10 -16.48
CA LEU A 269 -16.97 11.36 -16.69
C LEU A 269 -16.42 10.61 -17.92
N ALA A 270 -16.95 9.43 -18.19
CA ALA A 270 -16.50 8.56 -19.28
C ALA A 270 -17.21 8.86 -20.62
N GLU A 271 -18.41 9.45 -20.58
CA GLU A 271 -19.16 9.92 -21.76
C GLU A 271 -18.47 11.14 -22.39
N GLU A 272 -18.02 12.10 -21.57
CA GLU A 272 -17.26 13.27 -22.04
C GLU A 272 -15.95 12.90 -22.75
N TYR A 273 -15.36 11.75 -22.38
CA TYR A 273 -14.17 11.20 -23.02
C TYR A 273 -14.46 10.61 -24.40
N GLU A 274 -15.57 9.89 -24.57
CA GLU A 274 -15.98 9.33 -25.86
C GLU A 274 -16.27 10.43 -26.88
N ASP A 275 -16.97 11.49 -26.45
CA ASP A 275 -17.24 12.70 -27.25
C ASP A 275 -15.98 13.47 -27.65
N SER A 276 -14.91 13.31 -26.88
CA SER A 276 -13.59 13.90 -27.16
C SER A 276 -12.78 13.06 -28.15
N GLN A 277 -12.93 11.74 -28.15
CA GLN A 277 -12.30 10.83 -29.11
C GLN A 277 -13.02 10.75 -30.46
N SER A 278 -14.36 10.87 -30.46
CA SER A 278 -15.19 10.80 -31.66
C SER A 278 -15.11 12.06 -32.53
N LYS A 279 -14.60 13.18 -31.98
CA LYS A 279 -14.30 14.39 -32.75
C LYS A 279 -13.01 14.20 -33.54
N PRO A 280 -13.03 14.26 -34.89
CA PRO A 280 -11.81 14.18 -35.67
C PRO A 280 -10.87 15.33 -35.27
N PRO A 281 -9.53 15.12 -35.26
CA PRO A 281 -8.61 16.21 -35.00
C PRO A 281 -8.91 17.29 -36.02
N LYS A 282 -9.31 18.48 -35.55
CA LYS A 282 -9.61 19.62 -36.42
C LYS A 282 -8.37 19.85 -37.27
N SER A 283 -8.41 19.35 -38.51
CA SER A 283 -7.51 19.70 -39.58
C SER A 283 -7.55 21.23 -39.66
N ARG A 284 -6.53 21.86 -39.09
CA ARG A 284 -6.26 23.28 -39.20
C ARG A 284 -6.13 23.53 -40.70
N ARG A 285 -7.21 23.95 -41.36
CA ARG A 285 -7.23 24.31 -42.77
C ARG A 285 -6.15 25.38 -42.96
N LYS A 286 -4.99 24.96 -43.47
CA LYS A 286 -4.00 25.87 -44.04
C LYS A 286 -4.67 26.48 -45.27
N ALA A 287 -4.96 27.77 -45.20
CA ALA A 287 -5.21 28.56 -46.39
C ALA A 287 -4.00 28.40 -47.35
N PRO A 288 -4.21 28.33 -48.67
CA PRO A 288 -3.11 28.18 -49.60
C PRO A 288 -2.35 29.51 -49.70
N ALA A 289 -1.18 29.58 -49.06
CA ALA A 289 -0.23 30.64 -49.30
C ALA A 289 0.59 30.31 -50.55
N SER A 290 0.26 30.99 -51.65
CA SER A 290 1.14 31.09 -52.82
C SER A 290 2.40 31.89 -52.45
N SER A 291 3.56 31.34 -52.75
CA SER A 291 4.88 32.01 -52.75
C SER A 291 5.66 31.47 -53.97
N PRO A 292 6.81 32.03 -54.41
CA PRO A 292 7.57 33.17 -53.88
C PRO A 292 8.17 34.12 -54.96
N ARG A 293 8.65 35.30 -54.56
CA ARG A 293 10.06 35.71 -54.84
C ARG A 293 10.48 37.02 -54.17
N SER A 294 11.64 36.92 -53.53
CA SER A 294 12.46 37.94 -52.86
C SER A 294 13.20 38.85 -53.85
N ARG A 295 13.40 40.14 -53.50
CA ARG A 295 14.74 40.78 -53.43
C ARG A 295 14.72 42.26 -53.01
N LYS A 296 15.80 42.63 -52.28
CA LYS A 296 16.36 43.96 -51.94
C LYS A 296 15.56 44.80 -50.91
N GLY A 297 16.16 45.47 -49.93
CA GLY A 297 17.55 45.71 -49.54
C GLY A 297 17.63 46.97 -48.65
N ALA A 298 18.72 47.09 -47.88
CA ALA A 298 19.23 48.28 -47.17
C ALA A 298 18.60 48.72 -45.82
N ALA A 299 19.49 49.08 -44.89
CA ALA A 299 19.32 49.53 -43.50
C ALA A 299 19.42 51.07 -43.38
N PRO A 300 19.70 51.64 -42.19
CA PRO A 300 18.90 51.96 -40.98
C PRO A 300 18.72 53.52 -40.90
N PRO A 301 18.69 54.27 -39.76
CA PRO A 301 18.46 54.02 -38.32
C PRO A 301 17.45 55.05 -37.68
N CYS A 302 17.14 54.91 -36.37
CA CYS A 302 17.25 55.98 -35.34
C CYS A 302 16.54 55.61 -34.02
N ASN A 303 17.35 55.56 -32.96
CA ASN A 303 17.03 55.83 -31.54
C ASN A 303 16.64 57.34 -31.38
N PRO A 304 16.24 57.90 -30.19
CA PRO A 304 16.61 57.47 -28.83
C PRO A 304 15.56 57.71 -27.71
N GLU A 305 16.01 57.44 -26.47
CA GLU A 305 15.64 58.12 -25.20
C GLU A 305 14.31 57.69 -24.55
N GLU A 306 14.22 57.33 -23.26
CA GLU A 306 15.04 57.64 -22.07
C GLU A 306 14.84 56.50 -21.04
N GLU A 307 15.92 55.96 -20.46
CA GLU A 307 16.32 56.15 -19.04
C GLU A 307 15.45 55.42 -17.99
N SER A 308 15.95 54.79 -16.94
CA SER A 308 17.25 54.82 -16.26
C SER A 308 17.34 53.50 -15.44
N ALA A 309 18.48 52.77 -15.47
CA ALA A 309 19.53 52.75 -14.43
C ALA A 309 19.06 52.15 -13.08
N SER A 310 19.75 51.25 -12.37
CA SER A 310 21.12 50.71 -12.41
C SER A 310 21.13 49.44 -11.51
N SER A 311 21.73 48.31 -11.91
CA SER A 311 23.12 47.86 -11.68
C SER A 311 23.40 47.08 -10.39
N SER A 312 23.78 45.80 -10.55
CA SER A 312 25.02 45.13 -10.03
C SER A 312 24.78 43.61 -10.11
N ALA A 313 25.37 42.84 -11.03
CA ALA A 313 26.79 42.43 -11.17
C ALA A 313 27.32 41.77 -9.88
N SER A 314 27.83 40.54 -9.85
CA SER A 314 28.80 39.86 -10.73
C SER A 314 28.88 38.36 -10.35
N GLU A 315 28.84 37.45 -11.34
CA GLU A 315 29.94 36.60 -11.88
C GLU A 315 30.13 35.28 -11.11
N GLU A 316 29.71 34.14 -11.68
CA GLU A 316 30.45 33.23 -12.59
C GLU A 316 31.53 32.39 -11.89
N GLU A 317 31.38 31.06 -11.90
CA GLU A 317 32.20 30.23 -12.80
C GLU A 317 31.63 28.81 -12.96
N ASP A 318 31.62 28.39 -14.21
CA ASP A 318 31.27 27.09 -14.77
C ASP A 318 32.52 26.18 -14.75
N SER A 319 32.35 24.86 -14.70
CA SER A 319 33.25 23.89 -15.35
C SER A 319 32.80 22.43 -15.17
N LYS A 320 32.38 21.85 -16.29
CA LYS A 320 32.23 20.40 -16.55
C LYS A 320 33.46 19.89 -17.31
N PRO A 321 33.78 18.57 -17.27
CA PRO A 321 34.19 17.95 -18.53
C PRO A 321 33.61 16.56 -18.84
N LYS A 322 33.73 16.23 -20.14
CA LYS A 322 33.14 15.14 -20.94
C LYS A 322 33.86 13.78 -20.83
N ALA A 323 33.12 12.73 -21.20
CA ALA A 323 33.58 11.37 -21.51
C ALA A 323 34.32 11.23 -22.86
N PRO A 324 35.08 10.13 -23.09
CA PRO A 324 35.49 9.70 -24.42
C PRO A 324 34.86 8.37 -24.88
N LYS A 325 34.77 8.20 -26.20
CA LYS A 325 34.24 7.03 -26.92
C LYS A 325 35.37 6.26 -27.65
N ARG A 326 35.10 4.96 -27.82
CA ARG A 326 35.42 4.02 -28.94
C ARG A 326 36.73 3.21 -28.93
N LYS A 327 36.56 1.88 -29.05
CA LYS A 327 37.05 1.09 -30.21
C LYS A 327 36.28 -0.23 -30.40
N ARG A 328 36.19 -0.67 -31.66
CA ARG A 328 35.55 -1.88 -32.18
C ARG A 328 36.59 -2.68 -32.98
N LYS A 329 36.74 -3.98 -32.72
CA LYS A 329 37.35 -5.09 -33.51
C LYS A 329 37.18 -6.33 -32.61
N GLY A 330 36.79 -7.54 -33.00
CA GLY A 330 36.83 -8.27 -34.26
C GLY A 330 37.55 -9.62 -34.00
N SER A 331 36.81 -10.73 -34.10
CA SER A 331 37.22 -12.15 -34.30
C SER A 331 38.25 -12.84 -33.39
N SER A 332 37.89 -13.97 -32.75
CA SER A 332 38.29 -15.34 -33.16
C SER A 332 37.86 -16.41 -32.13
N ALA A 333 37.47 -17.57 -32.64
CA ALA A 333 37.13 -18.82 -31.95
C ALA A 333 38.28 -19.39 -31.10
N VAL A 334 37.94 -20.12 -30.00
CA VAL A 334 38.51 -21.43 -29.62
C VAL A 334 37.51 -22.13 -28.68
N GLY A 335 37.24 -23.42 -28.89
CA GLY A 335 36.46 -24.30 -28.02
C GLY A 335 37.33 -25.24 -27.17
N SER A 336 36.71 -25.86 -26.16
CA SER A 336 37.05 -27.11 -25.41
C SER A 336 35.99 -27.15 -24.30
N ASP A 337 35.10 -28.13 -24.08
CA ASP A 337 35.07 -29.60 -24.20
C ASP A 337 35.99 -30.37 -23.23
N SER A 338 35.34 -31.22 -22.43
CA SER A 338 35.82 -32.28 -21.49
C SER A 338 36.56 -31.79 -20.22
N ASP A 339 36.30 -32.24 -18.99
CA ASP A 339 35.66 -33.44 -18.39
C ASP A 339 34.65 -33.07 -17.26
#